data_AF-A0A441CF38-F1
#
_entry.id   AF-A0A441CF38-F1
#
_cell.length_a   1.000
_cell.length_b   1.000
_cell.length_c   1.000
_cell.angle_alpha   90.00
_cell.angle_beta   90.00
_cell.angle_gamma   90.00
#
_symmetry.space_group_name_H-M   'P 1'
#
loop_
_entity.id
_entity.type
_entity.pdbx_description
1 polymer ?
#
loop_
_entity_poly.entity_id
_entity_poly.type
_entity_poly.pdbx_seq_one_letter_code
_entity_poly.pdbx_strand_id
1 'polypeptide(L)'
;MTDDQRAIRKLVETWMDASKRGDTATVLSLMTDDAIFMVPGREPFDKEIFVAAAQEMTGVHVDGANEIVELQLLGDWAFMRGRIDMTATPPNGKPVHHRPLSCLLPP
;
A
#
# COMPACT_ATOMS: atom_id res chain seq x y z
N MET A 1 7.20 9.34 20.20
CA MET A 1 7.04 9.43 18.73
C MET A 1 7.39 10.85 18.31
N THR A 2 8.24 10.98 17.29
CA THR A 2 8.52 12.28 16.66
C THR A 2 7.35 12.71 15.78
N ASP A 3 7.35 13.97 15.35
CA ASP A 3 6.33 14.49 14.42
C ASP A 3 6.40 13.77 13.07
N ASP A 4 7.60 13.47 12.56
CA ASP A 4 7.77 12.70 11.32
C ASP A 4 7.23 11.27 11.45
N GLN A 5 7.48 10.60 12.58
CA GLN A 5 6.89 9.27 12.83
C GLN A 5 5.36 9.33 12.83
N ARG A 6 4.78 10.41 13.37
CA ARG A 6 3.33 10.61 13.37
C ARG A 6 2.82 10.88 11.96
N ALA A 7 3.53 11.70 11.18
CA ALA A 7 3.19 12.02 9.80
C ALA A 7 3.21 10.76 8.90
N ILE A 8 4.22 9.90 9.03
CA ILE A 8 4.29 8.65 8.27
C ILE A 8 3.16 7.70 8.64
N ARG A 9 2.85 7.54 9.93
CA ARG A 9 1.70 6.72 10.35
C ARG A 9 0.39 7.27 9.80
N LYS A 10 0.23 8.59 9.81
CA LYS A 10 -0.95 9.23 9.24
C LYS A 10 -1.05 9.02 7.73
N LEU A 11 0.07 9.10 7.02
CA LEU A 11 0.15 8.80 5.59
C LEU A 11 -0.36 7.38 5.29
N VAL A 12 0.07 6.38 6.07
CA VAL A 12 -0.36 4.99 5.92
C VAL A 12 -1.85 4.82 6.22
N GLU A 13 -2.37 5.46 7.27
CA GLU A 13 -3.80 5.47 7.57
C GLU A 13 -4.60 6.07 6.39
N THR A 14 -4.19 7.23 5.90
CA THR A 14 -4.85 7.91 4.78
C THR A 14 -4.80 7.06 3.50
N TRP A 15 -3.69 6.39 3.24
CA TRP A 15 -3.57 5.45 2.13
C TRP A 15 -4.58 4.31 2.23
N MET A 16 -4.67 3.65 3.39
CA MET A 16 -5.59 2.52 3.60
C MET A 16 -7.04 2.99 3.49
N ASP A 17 -7.39 4.12 4.11
CA ASP A 17 -8.73 4.67 4.06
C ASP A 17 -9.15 5.07 2.63
N ALA A 18 -8.24 5.70 1.88
CA ALA A 18 -8.48 6.06 0.48
C ALA A 18 -8.64 4.80 -0.38
N SER A 19 -7.80 3.79 -0.19
CA SER A 19 -7.90 2.51 -0.90
C SER A 19 -9.25 1.82 -0.66
N LYS A 20 -9.75 1.82 0.58
CA LYS A 20 -11.07 1.24 0.93
C LYS A 20 -12.24 1.94 0.26
N ARG A 21 -12.14 3.27 0.10
CA ARG A 21 -13.15 4.08 -0.58
C ARG A 21 -13.03 4.07 -2.10
N GLY A 22 -12.00 3.43 -2.66
CA GLY A 22 -11.69 3.52 -4.09
C GLY A 22 -11.23 4.91 -4.53
N ASP A 23 -10.71 5.71 -3.59
CA ASP A 23 -10.21 7.07 -3.84
C ASP A 23 -8.76 7.03 -4.35
N THR A 24 -8.61 6.61 -5.60
CA THR A 24 -7.31 6.48 -6.25
C THR A 24 -6.58 7.83 -6.34
N ALA A 25 -7.30 8.94 -6.50
CA ALA A 25 -6.70 10.27 -6.57
C ALA A 25 -5.94 10.62 -5.28
N THR A 26 -6.54 10.36 -4.11
CA THR A 26 -5.86 10.57 -2.83
C THR A 26 -4.65 9.66 -2.71
N VAL A 27 -4.75 8.36 -3.05
CA VAL A 27 -3.61 7.43 -3.00
C VAL A 27 -2.42 7.94 -3.83
N LEU A 28 -2.69 8.43 -5.05
CA LEU A 28 -1.65 8.95 -5.95
C LEU A 28 -0.99 10.25 -5.45
N SER A 29 -1.72 11.07 -4.70
CA SER A 29 -1.18 12.31 -4.10
C SER A 29 -0.19 12.06 -2.96
N LEU A 30 -0.20 10.86 -2.37
CA LEU A 30 0.71 10.46 -1.29
C LEU A 30 2.08 9.98 -1.82
N MET A 31 2.23 9.84 -3.13
CA MET A 31 3.43 9.32 -3.78
C MET A 31 4.20 10.46 -4.46
N THR A 32 5.53 10.41 -4.37
CA THR A 32 6.40 11.20 -5.25
C THR A 32 6.25 10.74 -6.70
N ASP A 33 6.65 11.59 -7.64
CA ASP A 33 6.54 11.26 -9.08
C ASP A 33 7.55 10.20 -9.53
N ASP A 34 8.64 10.01 -8.77
CA ASP A 34 9.66 8.99 -8.99
C ASP A 34 9.43 7.69 -8.17
N ALA A 35 8.22 7.49 -7.64
CA ALA A 35 7.90 6.30 -6.86
C ALA A 35 8.00 5.01 -7.69
N ILE A 36 8.66 3.99 -7.13
CA ILE A 36 8.82 2.67 -7.74
C ILE A 36 8.04 1.61 -6.96
N PHE A 37 7.22 0.84 -7.66
CA PHE A 37 6.42 -0.26 -7.12
C PHE A 37 7.08 -1.60 -7.44
N MET A 38 7.10 -2.48 -6.44
CA MET A 38 7.59 -3.85 -6.56
C MET A 38 6.53 -4.81 -6.04
N VAL A 39 6.11 -5.77 -6.88
CA VAL A 39 5.14 -6.81 -6.53
C VAL A 39 5.66 -8.19 -6.93
N PRO A 40 5.24 -9.28 -6.26
CA PRO A 40 5.72 -10.61 -6.59
C PRO A 40 5.46 -10.98 -8.06
N GLY A 41 6.49 -11.49 -8.75
CA GLY A 41 6.36 -12.02 -10.11
C GLY A 41 6.28 -10.98 -11.23
N ARG A 42 6.56 -9.70 -10.94
CA ARG A 42 6.59 -8.62 -11.93
C ARG A 42 7.86 -7.78 -11.74
N GLU A 43 8.46 -7.32 -12.84
CA GLU A 43 9.54 -6.33 -12.79
C GLU A 43 9.05 -5.03 -12.12
N PRO A 44 9.94 -4.28 -11.43
CA PRO A 44 9.60 -2.99 -10.85
C PRO A 44 9.01 -2.04 -11.90
N PHE A 45 8.06 -1.20 -11.48
CA PHE A 45 7.36 -0.27 -12.37
C PHE A 45 7.09 1.08 -11.72
N ASP A 46 6.87 2.09 -12.55
CA ASP A 46 6.68 3.49 -12.16
C ASP A 46 5.23 3.81 -11.75
N LYS A 47 5.02 5.08 -11.37
CA LYS A 47 3.72 5.62 -10.95
C LYS A 47 2.70 5.60 -12.08
N GLU A 48 3.10 5.87 -13.32
CA GLU A 48 2.22 5.87 -14.49
C GLU A 48 1.61 4.50 -14.74
N ILE A 49 2.42 3.45 -14.67
CA ILE A 49 1.96 2.07 -14.79
C ILE A 49 1.05 1.69 -13.62
N PHE A 50 1.35 2.17 -12.41
CA PHE A 50 0.46 1.99 -11.25
C PHE A 50 -0.90 2.65 -11.47
N VAL A 51 -0.94 3.88 -11.98
CA VAL A 51 -2.18 4.63 -12.27
C VAL A 51 -3.04 3.85 -13.26
N ALA A 52 -2.45 3.37 -14.36
CA ALA A 52 -3.17 2.59 -15.36
C ALA A 52 -3.80 1.31 -14.75
N ALA A 53 -3.02 0.57 -13.95
CA ALA A 53 -3.52 -0.62 -13.26
C ALA A 53 -4.62 -0.30 -12.23
N ALA A 54 -4.49 0.82 -11.50
CA ALA A 54 -5.50 1.24 -10.53
C ALA A 54 -6.83 1.62 -11.20
N GLN A 55 -6.79 2.20 -12.40
CA GLN A 55 -7.98 2.49 -13.20
C GLN A 55 -8.68 1.21 -13.67
N GLU A 56 -7.95 0.17 -14.04
CA GLU A 56 -8.51 -1.15 -14.40
C GLU A 56 -9.20 -1.83 -13.20
N MET A 57 -8.79 -1.53 -11.98
CA MET A 57 -9.40 -2.04 -10.75
C MET A 57 -10.62 -1.24 -10.28
N THR A 58 -11.12 -0.28 -11.08
CA THR A 58 -12.31 0.51 -10.73
C THR A 58 -13.50 -0.40 -10.44
N GLY A 59 -14.13 -0.19 -9.28
CA GLY A 59 -15.28 -0.99 -8.83
C GLY A 59 -14.92 -2.24 -8.03
N VAL A 60 -13.63 -2.61 -7.95
CA VAL A 60 -13.17 -3.62 -6.99
C VAL A 60 -13.22 -3.01 -5.59
N HIS A 61 -13.99 -3.62 -4.69
CA HIS A 61 -14.01 -3.22 -3.30
C HIS A 61 -12.80 -3.82 -2.57
N VAL A 62 -11.98 -2.96 -1.96
CA VAL A 62 -10.84 -3.38 -1.15
C VAL A 62 -11.17 -3.14 0.32
N ASP A 63 -10.97 -4.14 1.16
CA ASP A 63 -10.92 -3.98 2.63
C ASP A 63 -9.64 -4.60 3.17
N GLY A 64 -9.19 -4.16 4.33
CA GLY A 64 -7.97 -4.68 4.93
C GLY A 64 -7.39 -3.82 6.05
N ALA A 65 -6.26 -4.26 6.57
CA ALA A 65 -5.49 -3.58 7.60
C ALA A 65 -4.00 -3.59 7.26
N ASN A 66 -3.27 -2.57 7.74
CA ASN A 66 -1.83 -2.52 7.66
C ASN A 66 -1.25 -2.37 9.07
N GLU A 67 -0.58 -3.41 9.54
CA GLU A 67 0.17 -3.39 10.79
C GLU A 67 1.59 -2.87 10.52
N ILE A 68 1.97 -1.74 11.11
CA ILE A 68 3.34 -1.24 11.05
C ILE A 68 4.20 -2.00 12.05
N VAL A 69 5.09 -2.85 11.54
CA VAL A 69 6.01 -3.68 12.33
C VAL A 69 7.28 -2.91 12.68
N GLU A 70 7.77 -2.09 11.74
CA GLU A 70 9.00 -1.33 11.90
C GLU A 70 8.87 0.01 11.19
N LEU A 71 9.37 1.06 11.83
CA LEU A 71 9.46 2.41 11.27
C LEU A 71 10.73 3.07 11.82
N GLN A 72 11.68 3.36 10.93
CA GLN A 72 12.90 4.09 11.29
C GLN A 72 13.04 5.37 10.46
N LEU A 73 13.53 6.42 11.11
CA LEU A 73 13.88 7.69 10.50
C LEU A 73 15.40 7.80 10.39
N LEU A 74 15.89 8.29 9.26
CA LEU A 74 17.32 8.42 8.96
C LEU A 74 17.67 9.83 8.47
N GLY A 75 17.21 10.88 9.15
CA GLY A 75 17.27 12.25 8.63
C GLY A 75 16.08 12.50 7.71
N ASP A 76 16.32 12.84 6.46
CA ASP A 76 15.27 13.27 5.51
C ASP A 76 14.48 12.11 4.87
N TRP A 77 14.88 10.88 5.15
CA TRP A 77 14.26 9.65 4.65
C TRP A 77 13.89 8.71 5.79
N ALA A 78 12.89 7.87 5.52
CA ALA A 78 12.41 6.87 6.43
C ALA A 78 12.14 5.57 5.68
N PHE A 79 12.23 4.45 6.37
CA PHE A 79 11.71 3.19 5.86
C PHE A 79 10.70 2.60 6.84
N MET A 80 9.76 1.86 6.28
CA MET A 80 8.72 1.18 7.03
C MET A 80 8.57 -0.25 6.52
N ARG A 81 8.37 -1.18 7.45
CA ARG A 81 7.94 -2.54 7.14
C ARG A 81 6.63 -2.81 7.86
N GLY A 82 5.67 -3.36 7.12
CA GLY A 82 4.36 -3.69 7.66
C GLY A 82 3.85 -5.05 7.19
N ARG A 83 2.77 -5.50 7.81
CA ARG A 83 1.98 -6.64 7.34
C ARG A 83 0.64 -6.11 6.87
N ILE A 84 0.35 -6.36 5.60
CA ILE A 84 -0.93 -5.98 5.01
C ILE A 84 -1.79 -7.24 4.92
N ASP A 85 -2.99 -7.18 5.49
CA ASP A 85 -4.00 -8.23 5.33
C ASP A 85 -5.19 -7.59 4.61
N MET A 86 -5.47 -8.01 3.38
CA MET A 86 -6.50 -7.39 2.55
C MET A 86 -7.38 -8.40 1.82
N THR A 87 -8.61 -8.00 1.54
CA THR A 87 -9.54 -8.72 0.67
C THR A 87 -9.99 -7.79 -0.45
N ALA A 88 -9.79 -8.21 -1.69
CA ALA A 88 -10.28 -7.53 -2.89
C ALA A 88 -11.52 -8.29 -3.42
N THR A 89 -12.65 -7.59 -3.56
CA THR A 89 -13.92 -8.16 -4.04
C THR A 89 -14.31 -7.49 -5.35
N PRO A 90 -14.19 -8.18 -6.50
CA PRO A 90 -14.64 -7.65 -7.78
C PRO A 90 -16.19 -7.54 -7.81
N PRO A 91 -16.78 -6.62 -8.60
CA PRO A 91 -18.23 -6.39 -8.65
C PRO A 91 -19.09 -7.66 -8.86
N ASN A 92 -18.59 -8.59 -9.67
CA ASN A 92 -19.27 -9.84 -10.02
C ASN A 92 -18.36 -11.08 -9.76
N GLY A 93 -17.37 -10.93 -8.88
CA GLY A 93 -16.33 -11.93 -8.65
C GLY A 93 -16.36 -12.51 -7.24
N LYS A 94 -15.60 -13.59 -7.04
CA LYS A 94 -15.33 -14.09 -5.68
C LYS A 94 -14.29 -13.19 -5.01
N PRO A 95 -14.43 -12.92 -3.70
CA PRO A 95 -13.39 -12.23 -2.94
C PRO A 95 -12.05 -12.96 -3.06
N VAL A 96 -10.99 -12.19 -3.30
CA VAL A 96 -9.60 -12.65 -3.31
C VAL A 96 -8.93 -12.11 -2.06
N HIS A 97 -8.50 -13.02 -1.20
CA HIS A 97 -7.79 -12.67 0.03
C HIS A 97 -6.28 -12.63 -0.23
N HIS A 98 -5.64 -11.53 0.11
CA HIS A 98 -4.20 -11.33 -0.02
C HIS A 98 -3.59 -11.04 1.35
N ARG A 99 -2.82 -12.02 1.84
CA ARG A 99 -1.94 -11.89 2.98
C ARG A 99 -0.55 -12.32 2.54
N PRO A 100 0.39 -11.40 2.32
CA PRO A 100 1.74 -11.78 1.98
C PRO A 100 2.29 -12.59 3.16
N LEU A 101 2.69 -13.84 2.88
CA LEU A 101 3.39 -14.69 3.83
C LEU A 101 4.65 -13.92 4.25
N SER A 102 4.68 -13.48 5.52
CA SER A 102 5.91 -13.02 6.14
C SER A 102 6.87 -14.21 6.11
N CYS A 103 7.83 -14.21 5.19
CA CYS A 103 8.95 -15.14 5.23
C CYS A 103 9.69 -14.90 6.55
N LEU A 104 9.32 -15.65 7.58
CA LEU A 104 10.18 -15.96 8.71
C LEU A 104 11.26 -16.88 8.14
N LEU A 105 12.39 -16.31 7.74
CA LEU A 105 13.62 -17.08 7.69
C LEU A 105 13.97 -17.43 9.15
N PRO A 106 14.08 -18.71 9.53
CA PRO A 106 14.68 -19.08 10.80
C PRO A 106 16.17 -18.65 10.81
N PRO A 107 16.77 -18.49 12.01
CA PRO A 107 18.12 -17.94 12.19
C PRO A 107 19.22 -18.76 11.51
#